data_AF-A0A7Z0MBZ4-F1
#
_entry.id   AF-A0A7Z0MBZ4-F1
#
_cell.length_a   1.000
_cell.length_b   1.000
_cell.length_c   1.000
_cell.angle_alpha   90.00
_cell.angle_beta   90.00
_cell.angle_gamma   90.00
#
_symmetry.space_group_name_H-M   'P 1'
#
loop_
_entity.id
_entity.type
_entity.pdbx_description
1 polymer ?
#
loop_
_entity_poly.entity_id
_entity_poly.type
_entity_poly.pdbx_seq_one_letter_code
_entity_poly.pdbx_strand_id
1 'polypeptide(L)'
;MLEFQPGARAYLSEIRALSTDKDDNYVFVGLTAKESAWYAKYLEESFSGTADRSDGPQDKYLALQDRHEAARQAVIADEAQSQIGKPPIP
;
A
#
# COMPACT_ATOMS: atom_id res chain seq x y z
N MET A 1 -2.76 -3.13 -14.08
CA MET A 1 -2.72 -1.85 -13.35
C MET A 1 -3.70 -1.95 -12.19
N LEU A 2 -3.44 -1.33 -11.04
CA LEU A 2 -4.43 -1.28 -9.96
C LEU A 2 -5.65 -0.48 -10.41
N GLU A 3 -6.83 -1.07 -10.28
CA GLU A 3 -8.10 -0.37 -10.48
C GLU A 3 -8.63 0.08 -9.12
N PHE A 4 -9.03 1.34 -9.02
CA PHE A 4 -9.48 1.94 -7.78
C PHE A 4 -10.95 2.29 -7.89
N GLN A 5 -11.72 2.01 -6.84
CA GLN A 5 -13.02 2.63 -6.68
C GLN A 5 -12.89 4.16 -6.60
N PRO A 6 -13.94 4.92 -6.97
CA PRO A 6 -13.93 6.38 -6.85
C PRO A 6 -13.50 6.84 -5.45
N GLY A 7 -12.52 7.74 -5.38
CA GLY A 7 -11.99 8.27 -4.12
C GLY A 7 -10.98 7.36 -3.39
N ALA A 8 -10.95 6.05 -3.65
CA ALA A 8 -10.04 5.13 -2.97
C ALA A 8 -8.57 5.46 -3.24
N ARG A 9 -8.21 5.82 -4.47
CA ARG A 9 -6.84 6.24 -4.81
C ARG A 9 -6.38 7.43 -3.97
N ALA A 10 -7.20 8.47 -3.88
CA ALA A 10 -6.85 9.69 -3.15
C ALA A 10 -6.59 9.38 -1.68
N TYR A 11 -7.50 8.66 -1.04
CA TYR A 11 -7.35 8.21 0.34
C TYR A 11 -6.08 7.36 0.54
N LEU A 12 -5.84 6.36 -0.31
CA LEU A 12 -4.68 5.49 -0.19
C LEU A 12 -3.35 6.25 -0.41
N SER A 13 -3.34 7.27 -1.27
CA SER A 13 -2.19 8.17 -1.44
C SER A 13 -1.98 9.07 -0.21
N GLU A 14 -3.05 9.59 0.40
CA GLU A 14 -2.96 10.41 1.61
C GLU A 14 -2.32 9.66 2.77
N ILE A 15 -2.67 8.38 2.97
CA ILE A 15 -2.11 7.54 4.04
C ILE A 15 -0.78 6.86 3.65
N ARG A 16 -0.17 7.26 2.53
CA ARG A 16 1.08 6.69 1.98
C ARG A 16 1.03 5.21 1.67
N ALA A 17 -0.15 4.64 1.45
CA ALA A 17 -0.31 3.25 1.07
C ALA A 17 0.10 2.98 -0.39
N LEU A 18 0.16 4.00 -1.24
CA LEU A 18 0.54 3.86 -2.65
C LEU A 18 1.91 4.47 -2.95
N SER A 19 2.61 3.84 -3.89
CA SER A 19 3.76 4.38 -4.62
C SER A 19 3.56 4.16 -6.12
N THR A 20 4.53 4.56 -6.93
CA THR A 20 4.60 4.22 -8.36
C THR A 20 5.77 3.26 -8.63
N ASP A 21 5.58 2.33 -9.56
CA ASP A 21 6.67 1.52 -10.09
C ASP A 21 7.44 2.25 -11.20
N LYS A 22 8.43 1.59 -11.80
CA LYS A 22 9.28 2.16 -12.85
C LYS A 22 8.54 2.54 -14.14
N ASP A 23 7.31 2.05 -14.30
CA ASP A 23 6.44 2.27 -15.47
C ASP A 23 5.26 3.19 -15.09
N ASP A 24 5.39 3.96 -14.00
CA ASP A 24 4.40 4.90 -13.46
C ASP A 24 3.06 4.26 -13.05
N ASN A 25 3.04 2.95 -12.81
CA ASN A 25 1.83 2.28 -12.32
C ASN A 25 1.73 2.43 -10.80
N TYR A 26 0.52 2.73 -10.32
CA TYR A 26 0.24 2.67 -8.91
C TYR A 26 0.38 1.25 -8.37
N VAL A 27 1.15 1.13 -7.29
CA VAL A 27 1.40 -0.10 -6.55
C VAL A 27 1.26 0.20 -5.06
N PHE A 28 0.95 -0.82 -4.26
CA PHE A 28 1.07 -0.69 -2.81
C PHE A 28 2.54 -0.55 -2.45
N VAL A 29 2.87 0.42 -1.59
CA VAL A 29 4.26 0.69 -1.22
C VAL A 29 4.91 -0.57 -0.65
N GLY A 30 6.14 -0.86 -1.07
CA GLY A 30 6.88 -2.06 -0.68
C GLY A 30 6.48 -3.34 -1.43
N LEU A 31 5.49 -3.31 -2.34
CA LEU A 31 5.08 -4.46 -3.15
C LEU A 31 5.40 -4.24 -4.64
N THR A 32 5.58 -5.33 -5.39
CA THR A 32 5.65 -5.28 -6.86
C THR A 32 4.26 -5.07 -7.47
N ALA A 33 4.19 -4.77 -8.77
CA ALA A 33 2.92 -4.65 -9.49
C ALA A 33 2.06 -5.94 -9.42
N LYS A 34 2.68 -7.12 -9.54
CA LYS A 34 1.98 -8.41 -9.46
C LYS A 34 1.42 -8.66 -8.07
N GLU A 35 2.21 -8.37 -7.05
CA GLU A 35 1.79 -8.54 -5.66
C GLU A 35 0.71 -7.54 -5.29
N SER A 36 0.82 -6.30 -5.75
CA SER A 36 -0.19 -5.26 -5.55
C SER A 36 -1.53 -5.66 -6.15
N ALA A 37 -1.54 -6.17 -7.39
CA ALA A 37 -2.77 -6.63 -8.04
C ALA A 37 -3.41 -7.81 -7.28
N TRP A 38 -2.60 -8.77 -6.85
CA TRP A 38 -3.08 -9.89 -6.03
C TRP A 38 -3.62 -9.41 -4.68
N TYR A 39 -2.90 -8.51 -4.01
CA TYR A 39 -3.23 -7.99 -2.69
C TYR A 39 -4.51 -7.14 -2.72
N ALA A 40 -4.68 -6.28 -3.73
CA ALA A 40 -5.91 -5.52 -3.96
C ALA A 40 -7.13 -6.45 -4.10
N LYS A 41 -7.00 -7.49 -4.93
CA LYS A 41 -8.05 -8.48 -5.13
C LYS A 41 -8.38 -9.23 -3.85
N TYR A 42 -7.36 -9.68 -3.12
CA TYR A 42 -7.56 -10.38 -1.86
C TYR A 42 -8.27 -9.51 -0.81
N LEU A 43 -7.93 -8.21 -0.75
CA LEU A 43 -8.63 -7.25 0.10
C LEU A 43 -10.10 -7.09 -0.31
N GLU A 44 -10.38 -6.89 -1.59
CA GLU A 44 -11.74 -6.79 -2.10
C GLU A 44 -12.56 -8.03 -1.74
N GLU A 45 -12.02 -9.22 -2.01
CA GLU A 45 -12.64 -10.50 -1.66
C GLU A 45 -12.81 -10.66 -0.14
N SER A 46 -11.88 -10.13 0.66
CA SER A 46 -11.97 -10.17 2.12
C SER A 46 -13.08 -9.27 2.63
N PHE A 47 -13.26 -8.09 2.05
CA PHE A 47 -14.36 -7.16 2.37
C PHE A 47 -15.72 -7.71 1.95
N SER A 48 -15.81 -8.40 0.81
CA SER A 48 -17.05 -9.07 0.36
C SER A 48 -17.33 -10.39 1.07
N GLY A 49 -16.42 -10.87 1.92
CA GLY A 49 -16.55 -12.15 2.63
C GLY A 49 -16.36 -13.38 1.74
N THR A 50 -15.76 -13.22 0.56
CA THR A 50 -15.53 -14.28 -0.43
C THR A 50 -14.06 -14.71 -0.53
N ALA A 51 -13.16 -14.11 0.24
CA ALA A 51 -11.75 -14.48 0.23
C ALA A 51 -11.54 -15.93 0.67
N ASP A 52 -10.65 -16.61 -0.03
CA ASP A 52 -10.12 -17.90 0.38
C ASP A 52 -9.22 -17.71 1.61
N ARG A 53 -9.68 -18.18 2.77
CA ARG A 53 -8.96 -18.10 4.05
C ARG A 53 -8.24 -19.40 4.41
N SER A 54 -8.01 -20.28 3.44
CA SER A 54 -7.08 -21.40 3.65
C SER A 54 -5.65 -20.89 3.89
N ASP A 55 -4.82 -21.74 4.50
CA ASP A 55 -3.50 -21.35 5.00
C ASP A 55 -2.63 -20.68 3.91
N GLY A 56 -2.67 -21.16 2.67
CA GLY A 56 -1.84 -20.62 1.58
C GLY A 56 -2.12 -19.15 1.22
N PRO A 57 -3.35 -18.79 0.81
CA PRO A 57 -3.72 -17.41 0.52
C PRO A 57 -3.64 -16.49 1.75
N GLN A 58 -4.04 -16.97 2.93
CA GLN A 58 -3.99 -16.18 4.16
C GLN A 58 -2.54 -15.87 4.57
N ASP A 59 -1.63 -16.84 4.53
CA ASP A 59 -0.21 -16.63 4.85
C ASP A 59 0.44 -15.66 3.86
N LYS A 60 0.09 -15.80 2.57
CA LYS A 60 0.56 -14.86 1.54
C LYS A 60 0.05 -13.45 1.82
N TYR A 61 -1.21 -13.28 2.21
CA TYR A 61 -1.75 -11.98 2.59
C TYR A 61 -0.98 -11.37 3.77
N LEU A 62 -0.76 -12.14 4.83
CA LEU A 62 -0.05 -11.67 6.03
C LEU A 62 1.39 -11.23 5.68
N ALA A 63 2.11 -12.03 4.90
CA ALA A 63 3.48 -11.68 4.49
C ALA A 63 3.53 -10.39 3.62
N LEU A 64 2.56 -10.21 2.73
CA LEU A 64 2.46 -8.99 1.93
C LEU A 64 2.05 -7.78 2.78
N GLN A 65 1.13 -7.98 3.72
CA GLN A 65 0.67 -6.95 4.65
C GLN A 65 1.80 -6.42 5.52
N ASP A 66 2.60 -7.32 6.10
CA ASP A 66 3.74 -6.95 6.96
C ASP A 66 4.77 -6.14 6.18
N ARG A 67 5.12 -6.58 4.96
CA ARG A 67 6.07 -5.85 4.12
C ARG A 67 5.52 -4.50 3.68
N HIS A 68 4.24 -4.45 3.33
CA HIS A 68 3.56 -3.21 2.95
C HIS A 68 3.58 -2.19 4.10
N GLU A 69 3.18 -2.61 5.30
CA GLU A 69 3.11 -1.71 6.45
C GLU A 69 4.51 -1.26 6.91
N ALA A 70 5.50 -2.16 6.90
CA ALA A 70 6.88 -1.79 7.20
C ALA A 70 7.41 -0.71 6.23
N ALA A 71 7.16 -0.87 4.92
CA ALA A 71 7.55 0.11 3.92
C ALA A 71 6.79 1.45 4.08
N ARG A 72 5.49 1.38 4.39
CA ARG A 72 4.65 2.55 4.63
C ARG A 72 5.14 3.37 5.83
N GLN A 73 5.47 2.71 6.93
CA GLN A 73 6.03 3.36 8.12
C GLN A 73 7.39 4.01 7.85
N ALA A 74 8.24 3.38 7.03
CA ALA A 74 9.51 3.97 6.63
C ALA A 74 9.33 5.28 5.82
N VAL A 75 8.37 5.31 4.89
CA VAL A 75 8.03 6.53 4.14
C VAL A 75 7.54 7.64 5.08
N ILE A 76 6.63 7.31 6.00
CA ILE A 76 6.10 8.28 6.97
C ILE A 76 7.21 8.84 7.86
N ALA A 77 8.13 7.98 8.31
CA ALA A 77 9.26 8.39 9.13
C ALA A 77 10.22 9.33 8.36
N ASP A 78 10.52 9.03 7.09
CA ASP A 78 11.35 9.86 6.23
C ASP A 78 10.72 11.24 5.97
N GLU A 79 9.42 11.28 5.70
CA GLU A 79 8.67 12.54 5.56
C GLU A 79 8.69 13.36 6.86
N ALA A 80 8.52 12.72 8.01
CA ALA A 80 8.55 13.38 9.31
C ALA A 80 9.94 13.99 9.59
N GLN A 81 11.02 13.24 9.33
CA GLN A 81 12.39 13.75 9.49
C GLN A 81 12.68 14.95 8.59
N SER A 82 12.19 14.91 7.35
CA SER A 82 12.35 16.00 6.38
C SER A 82 11.58 17.28 6.77
N GLN A 83 10.52 17.17 7.57
CA GLN A 83 9.78 18.32 8.08
C GLN A 83 10.45 18.99 9.29
N ILE A 84 11.15 18.23 10.13
CA ILE A 84 11.84 18.75 11.31
C ILE A 84 13.07 19.62 10.93
N GLY A 85 13.61 19.45 9.72
CA GLY A 85 14.76 20.21 9.21
C GLY A 85 14.45 21.56 8.55
N LYS A 86 13.18 22.00 8.46
CA LYS A 86 12.85 23.32 7.90
C LYS A 86 12.91 24.39 9.00
N PRO A 87 13.85 25.36 8.93
CA PRO A 87 13.81 26.50 9.85
C PRO A 87 12.48 27.25 9.67
N PRO A 88 11.93 27.89 10.72
CA PRO A 88 10.73 28.68 10.60
C PRO A 88 10.95 29.75 9.52
N ILE A 89 9.98 29.86 8.60
CA ILE A 89 9.98 30.91 7.59
C ILE A 89 9.83 32.25 8.34
N PRO A 90 10.76 33.21 8.17
CA PRO A 90 10.68 34.51 8.83
C PRO A 90 9.49 35.35 8.36
#